data_AF-A0A2S4KG86-F1
#
_entry.id   AF-A0A2S4KG86-F1
#
_cell.length_a   1.000
_cell.length_b   1.000
_cell.length_c   1.000
_cell.angle_alpha   90.00
_cell.angle_beta   90.00
_cell.angle_gamma   90.00
#
_symmetry.space_group_name_H-M   'P 1'
#
loop_
_entity.id
_entity.type
_entity.pdbx_description
1 polymer ?
#
loop_
_entity_poly.entity_id
_entity_poly.type
_entity_poly.pdbx_seq_one_letter_code
_entity_poly.pdbx_strand_id
1 'polypeptide(L)'
;MTQGKTIPSVLLRSMNTDLPCEVSARTLVDVYDSLQGNALLIPRGSELVGKCSADIHVGQTRILFAFQRIILPNGKSFALPNAMGMDKTGSSGIEGDVNNHFFKMFTSSFIVAFLAERAEKNQPSNNPFGGNGGAKSAAGEVLVDVSRTILDRNKSIPPTITVDAGTRINVNVAADMDFLEPYKF
;
A
#
# COMPACT_ATOMS: atom_id res chain seq x y z
N MET A 1 -8.15 -18.94 -22.67
CA MET A 1 -7.50 -17.61 -22.72
C MET A 1 -6.03 -17.77 -22.40
N THR A 2 -5.14 -17.21 -23.22
CA THR A 2 -3.68 -17.29 -22.99
C THR A 2 -3.20 -16.34 -21.89
N GLN A 3 -2.11 -16.73 -21.23
CA GLN A 3 -1.32 -15.89 -20.35
C GLN A 3 -0.95 -14.55 -21.01
N GLY A 4 -0.83 -13.49 -20.19
CA GLY A 4 -0.44 -12.15 -20.61
C GLY A 4 -1.59 -11.28 -21.13
N LYS A 5 -2.80 -11.82 -21.25
CA LYS A 5 -4.00 -11.01 -21.50
C LYS A 5 -4.34 -10.19 -20.27
N THR A 6 -4.79 -8.96 -20.52
CA THR A 6 -5.21 -8.02 -19.48
C THR A 6 -6.73 -7.93 -19.44
N ILE A 7 -7.30 -7.92 -18.24
CA ILE A 7 -8.72 -7.75 -17.98
C ILE A 7 -8.95 -6.35 -17.39
N PRO A 8 -9.45 -5.38 -18.18
CA PRO A 8 -9.75 -4.03 -17.69
C PRO A 8 -10.89 -4.06 -16.67
N SER A 9 -10.64 -3.50 -15.49
CA SER A 9 -11.55 -3.61 -14.35
C SER A 9 -11.60 -2.32 -13.53
N VAL A 10 -12.58 -2.23 -12.62
CA VAL A 10 -12.74 -1.12 -11.68
C VAL A 10 -12.89 -1.64 -10.26
N LEU A 11 -12.22 -1.03 -9.30
CA LEU A 11 -12.35 -1.38 -7.89
C LEU A 11 -13.76 -1.08 -7.39
N LEU A 12 -14.36 -2.05 -6.69
CA LEU A 12 -15.68 -1.91 -6.06
C LEU A 12 -15.58 -1.33 -4.64
N ARG A 13 -14.47 -1.57 -3.96
CA ARG A 13 -14.19 -1.11 -2.59
C ARG A 13 -12.85 -0.38 -2.55
N SER A 14 -12.70 0.52 -1.59
CA SER A 14 -11.40 1.11 -1.29
C SER A 14 -10.46 0.05 -0.71
N MET A 15 -9.16 0.23 -0.94
CA MET A 15 -8.11 -0.55 -0.29
C MET A 15 -7.44 0.32 0.77
N ASN A 16 -7.16 -0.28 1.93
CA ASN A 16 -6.38 0.33 3.00
C ASN A 16 -5.40 -0.73 3.51
N THR A 17 -4.12 -0.37 3.58
CA THR A 17 -3.01 -1.27 3.98
C THR A 17 -2.75 -1.34 5.48
N ASP A 18 -3.55 -0.68 6.32
CA ASP A 18 -3.45 -0.78 7.79
C ASP A 18 -3.62 -2.22 8.27
N LEU A 19 -4.39 -3.02 7.51
CA LEU A 19 -4.67 -4.42 7.78
C LEU A 19 -4.68 -5.21 6.47
N PRO A 20 -4.43 -6.54 6.49
CA PRO A 20 -4.62 -7.39 5.32
C PRO A 20 -6.01 -7.19 4.73
N CYS A 21 -6.08 -6.65 3.51
CA CYS A 21 -7.33 -6.24 2.88
C CYS A 21 -7.75 -7.21 1.78
N GLU A 22 -9.06 -7.37 1.62
CA GLU A 22 -9.66 -8.02 0.46
C GLU A 22 -9.86 -6.99 -0.64
N VAL A 23 -9.54 -7.37 -1.89
CA VAL A 23 -9.80 -6.54 -3.06
C VAL A 23 -10.97 -7.13 -3.84
N SER A 24 -11.90 -6.28 -4.23
CA SER A 24 -13.01 -6.63 -5.12
C SER A 24 -13.05 -5.66 -6.29
N ALA A 25 -13.21 -6.19 -7.49
CA ALA A 25 -13.27 -5.42 -8.72
C ALA A 25 -14.32 -5.96 -9.67
N ARG A 26 -14.70 -5.16 -10.66
CA ARG A 26 -15.66 -5.54 -11.70
C ARG A 26 -15.09 -5.29 -13.09
N THR A 27 -15.25 -6.24 -14.00
CA THR A 27 -14.78 -6.11 -15.37
C THR A 27 -15.55 -5.02 -16.12
N LEU A 28 -14.83 -4.19 -16.86
CA LEU A 28 -15.40 -3.05 -17.59
C LEU A 28 -15.86 -3.43 -19.01
N VAL A 29 -15.17 -4.41 -19.62
CA VAL A 29 -15.37 -4.81 -21.00
C VAL A 29 -15.48 -6.31 -21.12
N ASP A 30 -16.10 -6.75 -22.21
CA ASP A 30 -16.13 -8.13 -22.62
C ASP A 30 -14.73 -8.57 -23.07
N VAL A 31 -14.25 -9.71 -22.56
CA VAL A 31 -12.95 -10.30 -22.93
C VAL A 31 -13.21 -11.58 -23.71
N TYR A 32 -12.66 -11.61 -24.93
CA TYR A 32 -12.82 -12.69 -25.88
C TYR A 32 -11.59 -13.60 -25.92
N ASP A 33 -11.77 -14.79 -26.50
CA ASP A 33 -10.71 -15.76 -26.67
C ASP A 33 -9.50 -15.21 -27.46
N SER A 34 -8.31 -15.64 -27.06
CA SER A 34 -7.03 -15.26 -27.62
C SER A 34 -6.71 -15.93 -28.95
N LEU A 35 -7.27 -17.12 -29.23
CA LEU A 35 -6.94 -17.87 -30.45
C LEU A 35 -7.74 -17.36 -31.66
N GLN A 36 -9.05 -17.20 -31.50
CA GLN A 36 -9.96 -16.89 -32.61
C GLN A 36 -10.74 -15.58 -32.42
N GLY A 37 -10.76 -15.00 -31.22
CA GLY A 37 -11.51 -13.76 -30.92
C GLY A 37 -13.04 -13.89 -30.93
N ASN A 38 -13.58 -15.04 -31.32
CA ASN A 38 -15.02 -15.19 -31.58
C ASN A 38 -15.83 -15.74 -30.40
N ALA A 39 -15.16 -16.20 -29.34
CA ALA A 39 -15.80 -16.73 -28.14
C ALA A 39 -15.70 -15.74 -26.99
N LEU A 40 -16.84 -15.31 -26.45
CA LEU A 40 -16.87 -14.53 -25.21
C LEU A 40 -16.46 -15.43 -24.04
N LEU A 41 -15.42 -15.04 -23.32
CA LEU A 41 -14.92 -15.78 -22.16
C LEU A 41 -15.33 -15.12 -20.84
N ILE A 42 -15.09 -13.81 -20.74
CA ILE A 42 -15.40 -13.04 -19.55
C ILE A 42 -16.31 -11.88 -19.95
N PRO A 43 -17.61 -11.93 -19.62
CA PRO A 43 -18.50 -10.80 -19.84
C PRO A 43 -18.11 -9.60 -18.99
N ARG A 44 -18.43 -8.41 -19.48
CA ARG A 44 -18.47 -7.18 -18.69
C ARG A 44 -19.38 -7.39 -17.47
N GLY A 45 -19.01 -6.79 -16.34
CA GLY A 45 -19.76 -6.96 -15.10
C GLY A 45 -19.40 -8.20 -14.29
N SER A 46 -18.49 -9.05 -14.77
CA SER A 46 -17.92 -10.14 -13.98
C SER A 46 -17.20 -9.59 -12.74
N GLU A 47 -17.35 -10.28 -11.61
CA GLU A 47 -16.78 -9.87 -10.33
C GLU A 47 -15.46 -10.60 -10.06
N LEU A 48 -14.44 -9.84 -9.69
CA LEU A 48 -13.10 -10.30 -9.38
C LEU A 48 -12.87 -10.15 -7.89
N VAL A 49 -12.39 -11.21 -7.24
CA VAL A 49 -12.14 -11.24 -5.80
C VAL A 49 -10.71 -11.68 -5.52
N GLY A 50 -10.05 -11.00 -4.60
CA GLY A 50 -8.63 -11.16 -4.32
C GLY A 50 -8.19 -10.59 -2.99
N LYS A 51 -6.87 -10.44 -2.84
CA LYS A 51 -6.25 -9.85 -1.64
C LYS A 51 -5.22 -8.78 -2.03
N CYS A 52 -5.02 -7.83 -1.13
CA CYS A 52 -3.94 -6.86 -1.19
C CYS A 52 -2.86 -7.18 -0.15
N SER A 53 -1.64 -6.71 -0.38
CA SER A 53 -0.58 -6.74 0.63
C SER A 53 -0.74 -5.56 1.59
N ALA A 54 -0.65 -5.86 2.90
CA ALA A 54 -0.56 -4.87 3.97
C ALA A 54 0.90 -4.61 4.41
N ASP A 55 1.86 -5.33 3.84
CA ASP A 55 3.28 -5.18 4.17
C ASP A 55 3.87 -4.01 3.37
N ILE A 56 3.75 -2.80 3.93
CA ILE A 56 4.18 -1.55 3.31
C ILE A 56 5.45 -1.04 3.98
N HIS A 57 6.47 -0.80 3.16
CA HIS A 57 7.76 -0.30 3.59
C HIS A 57 7.84 1.23 3.46
N VAL A 58 8.74 1.85 4.24
CA VAL A 58 9.03 3.28 4.12
C VAL A 58 9.47 3.63 2.71
N GLY A 59 8.87 4.66 2.12
CA GLY A 59 9.13 5.09 0.74
C GLY A 59 8.32 4.36 -0.33
N GLN A 60 7.54 3.33 0.04
CA GLN A 60 6.61 2.68 -0.87
C GLN A 60 5.37 3.54 -1.09
N THR A 61 5.00 3.75 -2.36
CA THR A 61 3.82 4.54 -2.77
C THR A 61 2.76 3.70 -3.48
N ARG A 62 2.98 2.38 -3.61
CA ARG A 62 2.14 1.47 -4.38
C ARG A 62 1.71 0.27 -3.54
N ILE A 63 0.46 -0.17 -3.75
CA ILE A 63 -0.10 -1.37 -3.14
C ILE A 63 -0.04 -2.50 -4.17
N LEU A 64 0.53 -3.64 -3.77
CA LEU A 64 0.44 -4.88 -4.53
C LEU A 64 -0.86 -5.61 -4.17
N PHE A 65 -1.56 -6.09 -5.19
CA PHE A 65 -2.78 -6.88 -5.01
C PHE A 65 -2.86 -7.94 -6.10
N ALA A 66 -3.54 -9.04 -5.78
CA ALA A 66 -3.73 -10.15 -6.69
C ALA A 66 -5.15 -10.70 -6.57
N PHE A 67 -5.71 -11.06 -7.70
CA PHE A 67 -7.01 -11.71 -7.79
C PHE A 67 -6.83 -13.22 -7.76
N GLN A 68 -7.78 -13.90 -7.11
CA GLN A 68 -7.75 -15.34 -6.91
C GLN A 68 -8.92 -16.02 -7.62
N ARG A 69 -10.00 -15.28 -7.87
CA ARG A 69 -11.21 -15.80 -8.48
C ARG A 69 -11.91 -14.73 -9.31
N ILE A 70 -12.53 -15.18 -10.39
CA ILE A 70 -13.53 -14.42 -11.13
C ILE A 70 -14.87 -15.15 -11.08
N ILE A 71 -15.95 -14.40 -10.91
CA ILE A 71 -17.34 -14.84 -10.87
C ILE A 71 -18.05 -14.19 -12.03
N LEU A 72 -18.54 -15.00 -12.96
CA LEU A 72 -19.25 -14.53 -14.14
C LEU A 72 -20.72 -14.24 -13.82
N PRO A 73 -21.43 -13.44 -14.63
CA PRO A 73 -22.83 -13.09 -14.36
C PRO A 73 -23.79 -14.29 -14.31
N ASN A 74 -23.46 -15.40 -14.98
CA ASN A 74 -24.23 -16.66 -14.91
C ASN A 74 -23.93 -17.52 -13.67
N GLY A 75 -23.13 -17.03 -12.72
CA GLY A 75 -22.77 -17.73 -11.49
C GLY A 75 -21.61 -18.72 -11.63
N LYS A 76 -21.10 -18.98 -12.83
CA LYS A 76 -19.87 -19.77 -13.00
C LYS A 76 -18.68 -19.01 -12.42
N SER A 77 -17.79 -19.71 -11.73
CA SER A 77 -16.57 -19.12 -11.17
C SER A 77 -15.33 -19.84 -11.66
N PHE A 78 -14.28 -19.07 -11.96
CA PHE A 78 -12.99 -19.59 -12.40
C PHE A 78 -11.90 -19.11 -11.45
N ALA A 79 -10.94 -19.98 -11.15
CA ALA A 79 -9.75 -19.60 -10.40
C ALA A 79 -8.85 -18.73 -11.27
N LEU A 80 -8.23 -17.73 -10.65
CA LEU A 80 -7.24 -16.85 -11.24
C LEU A 80 -5.91 -17.04 -10.51
N PRO A 81 -5.18 -18.14 -10.72
CA PRO A 81 -3.91 -18.35 -10.04
C PRO A 81 -2.91 -17.25 -10.45
N ASN A 82 -2.32 -16.61 -9.45
CA ASN A 82 -1.26 -15.60 -9.61
C ASN A 82 -1.66 -14.36 -10.46
N ALA A 83 -2.95 -14.05 -10.59
CA ALA A 83 -3.39 -12.91 -11.39
C ALA A 83 -3.09 -11.58 -10.68
N MET A 84 -1.97 -10.96 -11.03
CA MET A 84 -1.55 -9.70 -10.42
C MET A 84 -2.39 -8.52 -10.92
N GLY A 85 -2.71 -7.64 -9.98
CA GLY A 85 -3.27 -6.34 -10.26
C GLY A 85 -2.23 -5.36 -10.78
N MET A 86 -2.63 -4.55 -11.74
CA MET A 86 -1.82 -3.52 -12.38
C MET A 86 -2.60 -2.20 -12.41
N ASP A 87 -1.87 -1.10 -12.47
CA ASP A 87 -2.45 0.20 -12.75
C ASP A 87 -2.92 0.32 -14.22
N LYS A 88 -3.51 1.48 -14.55
CA LYS A 88 -3.99 1.78 -15.90
C LYS A 88 -2.89 1.75 -16.96
N THR A 89 -1.63 1.93 -16.56
CA THR A 89 -0.46 1.96 -17.45
C THR A 89 0.18 0.57 -17.63
N GLY A 90 -0.28 -0.43 -16.87
CA GLY A 90 0.25 -1.79 -16.92
C GLY A 90 1.41 -2.05 -15.94
N SER A 91 1.69 -1.12 -15.03
CA SER A 91 2.69 -1.34 -13.98
C SER A 91 2.08 -2.13 -12.83
N SER A 92 2.89 -2.97 -12.17
CA SER A 92 2.43 -3.83 -11.07
C SER A 92 1.94 -3.03 -9.87
N GLY A 93 0.84 -3.47 -9.28
CA GLY A 93 0.17 -2.76 -8.21
C GLY A 93 -0.39 -1.41 -8.65
N ILE A 94 -0.86 -0.63 -7.69
CA ILE A 94 -1.46 0.67 -7.95
C ILE A 94 -0.93 1.71 -6.97
N GLU A 95 -0.70 2.92 -7.47
CA GLU A 95 -0.38 4.08 -6.65
C GLU A 95 -1.61 4.51 -5.84
N GLY A 96 -1.37 4.95 -4.60
CA GLY A 96 -2.40 5.43 -3.70
C GLY A 96 -1.91 6.61 -2.85
N ASP A 97 -2.81 7.15 -2.04
CA ASP A 97 -2.47 8.21 -1.09
C ASP A 97 -1.67 7.63 0.07
N VAL A 98 -0.55 8.27 0.43
CA VAL A 98 0.41 7.75 1.41
C VAL A 98 0.37 8.58 2.69
N ASN A 99 -0.08 7.96 3.77
CA ASN A 99 -0.02 8.52 5.11
C ASN A 99 1.16 7.95 5.91
N ASN A 100 2.24 8.73 5.96
CA ASN A 100 3.44 8.38 6.72
C ASN A 100 3.33 8.63 8.23
N HIS A 101 2.18 9.12 8.72
CA HIS A 101 1.96 9.37 10.15
C HIS A 101 3.01 10.27 10.83
N PHE A 102 3.71 11.14 10.08
CA PHE A 102 4.83 11.97 10.57
C PHE A 102 4.49 12.78 11.81
N PHE A 103 3.33 13.45 11.84
CA PHE A 103 2.93 14.21 13.03
C PHE A 103 2.74 13.30 14.24
N LYS A 104 2.03 12.18 14.07
CA LYS A 104 1.81 11.20 15.14
C LYS A 104 3.13 10.61 15.67
N MET A 105 4.11 10.42 14.79
CA MET A 105 5.46 9.99 15.15
C MET A 105 6.21 11.12 15.89
N PHE A 106 6.42 12.27 15.26
CA PHE A 106 7.44 13.23 15.70
C PHE A 106 6.95 14.35 16.61
N THR A 107 5.64 14.48 16.90
CA THR A 107 5.14 15.54 17.80
C THR A 107 5.80 15.51 19.18
N SER A 108 5.98 14.33 19.79
CA SER A 108 6.65 14.24 21.10
C SER A 108 8.12 14.63 21.03
N SER A 109 8.83 14.24 19.96
CA SER A 109 10.23 14.62 19.74
C SER A 109 10.40 16.14 19.63
N PHE A 110 9.49 16.82 18.93
CA PHE A 110 9.54 18.28 18.82
C PHE A 110 9.34 18.97 20.18
N ILE A 111 8.43 18.46 21.04
CA ILE A 111 8.24 18.99 22.39
C ILE A 111 9.51 18.81 23.23
N VAL A 112 10.11 17.62 23.18
CA VAL A 112 11.35 17.32 23.90
C VAL A 112 12.50 18.21 23.42
N ALA A 113 12.66 18.37 22.11
CA ALA A 113 13.67 19.25 21.51
C ALA A 113 13.47 20.72 21.90
N PHE A 114 12.22 21.21 21.91
CA PHE A 114 11.90 22.57 22.35
C PHE A 114 12.22 22.79 23.84
N LEU A 115 11.90 21.81 24.69
CA LEU A 115 12.25 21.86 26.12
C LEU A 115 13.76 21.79 26.34
N ALA A 116 14.47 20.99 25.55
CA ALA A 116 15.93 20.89 25.56
C ALA A 116 16.59 22.23 25.21
N GLU A 117 16.17 22.85 24.09
CA GLU A 117 16.68 24.15 23.65
C GLU A 117 16.45 25.23 24.73
N ARG A 118 15.29 25.20 25.39
CA ARG A 118 14.98 26.14 26.48
C ARG A 118 15.80 25.85 27.75
N ALA A 119 16.07 24.59 28.08
CA ALA A 119 16.89 24.23 29.23
C ALA A 119 18.36 24.65 29.02
N GLU A 120 18.91 24.46 27.82
CA GLU A 120 20.26 24.91 27.47
C GLU A 120 20.40 26.44 27.54
N LYS A 121 19.40 27.19 27.04
CA LYS A 121 19.39 28.66 27.12
C LYS A 121 19.26 29.20 28.55
N ASN A 122 18.76 28.42 29.51
CA ASN A 122 18.59 28.83 30.91
C ASN A 122 19.72 28.32 31.83
N GLN A 123 20.76 27.67 31.31
CA GLN A 123 21.93 27.36 32.13
C GLN A 123 22.76 28.62 32.37
N PRO A 124 22.98 29.04 33.63
CA PRO A 124 23.88 30.15 33.93
C PRO A 124 25.29 29.79 33.48
N SER A 125 25.86 30.59 32.58
CA SER A 125 27.25 30.50 32.14
C SER A 125 28.19 30.89 33.28
N ASN A 126 28.43 30.00 34.22
CA ASN A 126 29.39 30.22 35.30
C ASN A 126 30.57 29.26 35.16
N ASN A 127 31.44 29.53 34.19
CA ASN A 127 32.74 28.86 34.08
C ASN A 127 33.87 29.90 33.95
N PRO A 128 34.67 30.16 35.01
CA PRO A 128 35.76 31.14 34.99
C PRO A 128 37.03 30.67 34.29
N PHE A 129 37.10 29.42 33.82
CA PHE A 129 38.27 28.86 33.13
C PHE A 129 37.89 28.41 31.73
N GLY A 130 38.53 29.03 30.73
CA GLY A 130 38.36 28.72 29.31
C GLY A 130 38.61 27.25 29.02
N GLY A 131 37.54 26.50 28.90
CA GLY A 131 37.50 25.14 28.39
C GLY A 131 36.23 25.01 27.57
N ASN A 132 36.37 24.87 26.25
CA ASN A 132 35.29 24.61 25.31
C ASN A 132 34.79 23.17 25.53
N GLY A 133 34.07 22.95 26.61
CA GLY A 133 33.56 21.66 27.03
C GLY A 133 32.22 21.88 27.70
N GLY A 134 31.17 22.02 26.90
CA GLY A 134 29.79 22.12 27.38
C GLY A 134 29.55 21.01 28.39
N ALA A 135 29.23 21.39 29.63
CA ALA A 135 28.95 20.45 30.68
C ALA A 135 27.84 19.52 30.20
N LYS A 136 28.17 18.23 29.98
CA LYS A 136 27.17 17.19 29.74
C LYS A 136 26.35 17.06 31.02
N SER A 137 25.31 17.88 31.15
CA SER A 137 24.39 17.79 32.26
C SER A 137 23.66 16.44 32.16
N ALA A 138 23.34 15.83 33.30
CA ALA A 138 22.51 14.62 33.34
C ALA A 138 21.19 14.81 32.56
N ALA A 139 20.69 16.05 32.47
CA ALA A 139 19.57 16.42 31.63
C ALA A 139 19.85 16.25 30.12
N GLY A 140 21.04 16.66 29.64
CA GLY A 140 21.45 16.49 28.24
C GLY A 140 21.59 15.02 27.83
N GLU A 141 22.07 14.16 28.72
CA GLU A 141 22.19 12.72 28.47
C GLU A 141 20.82 12.01 28.45
N VAL A 142 19.94 12.34 29.42
CA VAL A 142 18.54 11.88 29.43
C VAL A 142 17.78 12.33 28.18
N LEU A 143 18.02 13.56 27.70
CA LEU A 143 17.42 14.07 26.47
C LEU A 143 17.87 13.29 25.23
N VAL A 144 19.15 12.93 25.13
CA VAL A 144 19.69 12.12 24.02
C VAL A 144 19.07 10.71 24.01
N ASP A 145 18.97 10.07 25.17
CA ASP A 145 18.43 8.71 25.27
C ASP A 145 16.91 8.68 25.03
N VAL A 146 16.16 9.66 25.53
CA VAL A 146 14.74 9.81 25.21
C VAL A 146 14.54 10.06 23.73
N SER A 147 15.38 10.91 23.11
CA SER A 147 15.31 11.19 21.68
C SER A 147 15.57 9.94 20.84
N ARG A 148 16.58 9.13 21.16
CA ARG A 148 16.87 7.86 20.48
C ARG A 148 15.74 6.85 20.65
N THR A 149 15.24 6.68 21.87
CA THR A 149 14.13 5.77 22.17
C THR A 149 12.87 6.15 21.40
N ILE A 150 12.55 7.45 21.31
CA ILE A 150 11.42 7.93 20.52
C ILE A 150 11.67 7.72 19.02
N LEU A 151 12.87 8.01 18.51
CA LEU A 151 13.22 7.78 17.10
C LEU A 151 13.08 6.30 16.71
N ASP A 152 13.57 5.39 17.56
CA ASP A 152 13.51 3.96 17.28
C ASP A 152 12.10 3.38 17.43
N ARG A 153 11.31 3.88 18.39
CA ARG A 153 9.88 3.53 18.50
C ARG A 153 9.06 4.07 17.33
N ASN A 154 9.40 5.24 16.81
CA ASN A 154 8.64 5.88 15.73
C ASN A 154 8.97 5.33 14.34
N LYS A 155 10.18 4.79 14.15
CA LYS A 155 10.51 4.02 12.93
C LYS A 155 9.60 2.79 12.75
N SER A 156 8.93 2.32 13.80
CA SER A 156 8.15 1.08 13.76
C SER A 156 6.68 1.25 13.34
N ILE A 157 6.22 2.46 13.02
CA ILE A 157 4.86 2.66 12.51
C ILE A 157 4.92 2.59 10.98
N PRO A 158 4.38 1.54 10.34
CA PRO A 158 4.37 1.45 8.89
C PRO A 158 3.51 2.56 8.29
N PRO A 159 3.86 3.08 7.10
CA PRO A 159 3.00 4.01 6.38
C PRO A 159 1.73 3.29 5.88
N THR A 160 0.65 4.04 5.77
CA THR A 160 -0.62 3.55 5.23
C THR A 160 -0.78 4.05 3.81
N ILE A 161 -1.14 3.16 2.89
CA ILE A 161 -1.53 3.53 1.54
C ILE A 161 -3.01 3.26 1.37
N THR A 162 -3.74 4.24 0.85
CA THR A 162 -5.17 4.13 0.55
C THR A 162 -5.46 4.35 -0.91
N VAL A 163 -6.37 3.54 -1.46
CA VAL A 163 -6.83 3.65 -2.86
C VAL A 163 -8.34 3.66 -2.86
N ASP A 164 -8.92 4.63 -3.56
CA ASP A 164 -10.37 4.82 -3.59
C ASP A 164 -11.10 3.76 -4.42
N ALA A 165 -12.34 3.50 -4.02
CA ALA A 165 -13.31 2.77 -4.84
C ALA A 165 -13.56 3.52 -6.16
N GLY A 166 -13.87 2.79 -7.23
CA GLY A 166 -14.06 3.38 -8.57
C GLY A 166 -12.74 3.60 -9.33
N THR A 167 -11.59 3.32 -8.73
CA THR A 167 -10.31 3.39 -9.43
C THR A 167 -10.21 2.29 -10.48
N ARG A 168 -9.89 2.66 -11.73
CA ARG A 168 -9.68 1.67 -12.80
C ARG A 168 -8.32 1.01 -12.65
N ILE A 169 -8.32 -0.29 -12.84
CA ILE A 169 -7.18 -1.19 -12.74
C ILE A 169 -7.19 -2.17 -13.89
N ASN A 170 -6.07 -2.84 -14.07
CA ASN A 170 -5.90 -3.91 -15.02
C ASN A 170 -5.56 -5.18 -14.24
N VAL A 171 -6.10 -6.33 -14.66
CA VAL A 171 -5.72 -7.63 -14.08
C VAL A 171 -4.96 -8.41 -15.12
N ASN A 172 -3.72 -8.79 -14.81
CA ASN A 172 -2.91 -9.63 -15.70
C ASN A 172 -3.24 -11.10 -15.45
N VAL A 173 -3.49 -11.85 -16.50
CA VAL A 173 -3.69 -13.30 -16.41
C VAL A 173 -2.34 -14.00 -16.49
N ALA A 174 -1.93 -14.56 -15.36
CA ALA A 174 -0.61 -15.14 -15.18
C ALA A 174 -0.46 -16.58 -15.67
N ALA A 175 -1.56 -17.28 -15.91
CA ALA A 175 -1.56 -18.63 -16.44
C ALA A 175 -2.72 -18.81 -17.41
N ASP A 176 -2.57 -19.75 -18.34
CA ASP A 176 -3.64 -20.10 -19.27
C ASP A 176 -4.87 -20.54 -18.47
N MET A 177 -6.01 -19.96 -18.84
CA MET A 177 -7.31 -20.31 -18.29
C MET A 177 -8.02 -21.21 -19.28
N ASP A 178 -8.33 -22.44 -18.83
CA ASP A 178 -9.10 -23.39 -19.59
C ASP A 178 -10.60 -23.13 -19.40
N PHE A 179 -11.23 -22.62 -20.46
CA PHE A 179 -12.67 -22.44 -20.54
C PHE A 179 -13.21 -23.60 -21.35
N LEU A 180 -13.73 -24.63 -20.68
CA LEU A 180 -14.27 -25.84 -21.32
C LEU A 180 -15.38 -25.52 -22.34
N GLU A 181 -16.10 -24.41 -22.14
CA GLU A 181 -17.16 -23.95 -23.02
C GLU A 181 -17.17 -22.42 -23.09
N PRO A 182 -17.47 -21.81 -24.25
CA PRO A 182 -17.73 -20.38 -24.35
C PRO A 182 -18.84 -19.92 -23.39
N TYR A 183 -18.76 -18.68 -22.91
CA TYR A 183 -19.81 -18.10 -22.07
C TYR A 183 -21.15 -18.07 -22.82
N LYS A 184 -22.21 -18.52 -22.16
CA LYS A 184 -23.60 -18.44 -22.62
C LYS A 184 -24.42 -17.71 -21.55
N PHE A 185 -25.30 -16.83 -22.02
CA PHE A 185 -26.25 -16.07 -21.21
C PHE A 185 -27.35 -16.98 -20.65
#